data_AF-A0A379MNI1-F1
#
_entry.id   AF-A0A379MNI1-F1
#
_cell.length_a   1.000
_cell.length_b   1.000
_cell.length_c   1.000
_cell.angle_alpha   90.00
_cell.angle_beta   90.00
_cell.angle_gamma   90.00
#
_symmetry.space_group_name_H-M   'P 1'
#
loop_
_entity.id
_entity.type
_entity.pdbx_description
1 polymer ?
#
loop_
_entity_poly.entity_id
_entity_poly.type
_entity_poly.pdbx_seq_one_letter_code
_entity_poly.pdbx_strand_id
1 'polypeptide(L)'
;MKKVILLMAALMAVTFSAQAQKKSKAEKAAEKAKKEMMTAALIDRVIPAKNFQFVPYEYIQTNTGTTQINRYEYTKLRPNSMEVYMTNCPGVQTNRYEWLSCEKKKDNWVVKIKVVADNGNNLSFDFAVNSKTGIATLRVRSNKSLDQNNPGGANSITYKGNIREY
;
A
#
# COMPACT_ATOMS: atom_id res chain seq x y z
N MET A 1 -24.86 -33.81 47.08
CA MET A 1 -23.57 -33.10 47.06
C MET A 1 -22.77 -33.25 45.75
N LYS A 2 -22.67 -34.44 45.12
CA LYS A 2 -21.92 -34.62 43.85
C LYS A 2 -22.40 -33.73 42.67
N LYS A 3 -23.69 -33.45 42.54
CA LYS A 3 -24.26 -32.63 41.44
C LYS A 3 -23.88 -31.14 41.51
N VAL A 4 -23.63 -30.59 42.71
CA VAL A 4 -23.30 -29.17 42.90
C VAL A 4 -21.83 -28.88 42.53
N ILE A 5 -20.94 -29.83 42.84
CA ILE A 5 -19.50 -29.73 42.53
C ILE A 5 -19.26 -29.78 41.01
N LEU A 6 -20.02 -30.63 40.30
CA LEU A 6 -19.98 -30.71 38.84
C LEU A 6 -20.43 -29.41 38.15
N LEU A 7 -21.43 -28.72 38.71
CA LEU A 7 -21.93 -27.45 38.17
C LEU A 7 -20.93 -26.30 38.37
N MET A 8 -20.27 -26.24 39.54
CA MET A 8 -19.24 -25.24 39.82
C MET A 8 -17.98 -25.44 38.97
N ALA A 9 -17.55 -26.68 38.74
CA ALA A 9 -16.41 -26.98 37.88
C ALA A 9 -16.67 -26.60 36.40
N ALA A 10 -17.89 -26.85 35.90
CA ALA A 10 -18.30 -26.44 34.56
C ALA A 10 -18.36 -24.91 34.41
N LEU A 11 -18.92 -24.21 35.40
CA LEU A 11 -18.99 -22.74 35.38
C LEU A 11 -17.59 -22.10 35.41
N MET A 12 -16.70 -22.62 36.26
CA MET A 12 -15.31 -22.16 36.31
C MET A 12 -14.59 -22.38 34.96
N ALA A 13 -14.69 -23.56 34.34
CA ALA A 13 -14.07 -23.83 33.04
C ALA A 13 -14.57 -22.89 31.91
N VAL A 14 -15.87 -22.55 31.91
CA VAL A 14 -16.45 -21.59 30.95
C VAL A 14 -15.93 -20.17 31.20
N THR A 15 -15.77 -19.75 32.46
CA THR A 15 -15.19 -18.43 32.77
C THR A 15 -13.70 -18.31 32.41
N PHE A 16 -12.90 -19.36 32.66
CA PHE A 16 -11.48 -19.38 32.30
C PHE A 16 -11.26 -19.36 30.78
N SER A 17 -12.05 -20.12 30.02
CA SER A 17 -11.96 -20.13 28.54
C SER A 17 -12.36 -18.80 27.91
N ALA A 18 -13.39 -18.12 28.43
CA ALA A 18 -13.79 -16.78 27.98
C ALA A 18 -12.74 -15.71 28.33
N GLN A 19 -12.11 -15.79 29.50
CA GLN A 19 -11.06 -14.87 29.92
C GLN A 19 -9.76 -15.08 29.11
N ALA A 20 -9.41 -16.32 28.80
CA ALA A 20 -8.29 -16.66 27.91
C ALA A 20 -8.51 -16.17 26.46
N GLN A 21 -9.73 -16.31 25.92
CA GLN A 21 -10.07 -15.77 24.60
C GLN A 21 -10.02 -14.23 24.56
N LYS A 22 -10.50 -13.55 25.62
CA LYS A 22 -10.41 -12.09 25.72
C LYS A 22 -8.95 -11.62 25.82
N LYS A 23 -8.12 -12.31 26.60
CA LYS A 23 -6.68 -12.01 26.72
C LYS A 23 -5.96 -12.20 25.38
N SER A 24 -6.23 -13.29 24.66
CA SER A 24 -5.66 -13.54 23.32
C SER A 24 -6.07 -12.48 22.28
N LYS A 25 -7.33 -12.00 22.32
CA LYS A 25 -7.79 -10.92 21.43
C LYS A 25 -7.12 -9.57 21.76
N ALA A 26 -6.98 -9.27 23.05
CA ALA A 26 -6.31 -8.04 23.50
C ALA A 26 -4.81 -8.04 23.12
N GLU A 27 -4.13 -9.18 23.28
CA GLU A 27 -2.72 -9.34 22.86
C GLU A 27 -2.54 -9.16 21.35
N LYS A 28 -3.42 -9.76 20.53
CA LYS A 28 -3.39 -9.55 19.07
C LYS A 28 -3.66 -8.10 18.68
N ALA A 29 -4.57 -7.43 19.38
CA ALA A 29 -4.87 -6.02 19.13
C ALA A 29 -3.69 -5.11 19.52
N ALA A 30 -3.04 -5.38 20.66
CA ALA A 30 -1.87 -4.64 21.11
C ALA A 30 -0.68 -4.84 20.14
N GLU A 31 -0.43 -6.07 19.69
CA GLU A 31 0.63 -6.36 18.71
C GLU A 31 0.34 -5.70 17.36
N LYS A 32 -0.92 -5.72 16.91
CA LYS A 32 -1.35 -4.99 15.71
C LYS A 32 -1.12 -3.48 15.86
N ALA A 33 -1.53 -2.90 16.99
CA ALA A 33 -1.33 -1.48 17.25
C ALA A 33 0.16 -1.09 17.28
N LYS A 34 1.01 -1.93 17.88
CA LYS A 34 2.47 -1.72 17.88
C LYS A 34 3.04 -1.74 16.47
N LYS A 35 2.63 -2.71 15.63
CA LYS A 35 3.03 -2.76 14.21
C LYS A 35 2.55 -1.52 13.45
N GLU A 36 1.30 -1.12 13.64
CA GLU A 36 0.76 0.08 13.00
C GLU A 36 1.49 1.36 13.42
N MET A 37 1.91 1.48 14.68
CA MET A 37 2.71 2.60 15.15
C MET A 37 4.11 2.63 14.51
N MET A 38 4.79 1.49 14.44
CA MET A 38 6.10 1.41 13.78
C MET A 38 5.99 1.73 12.29
N THR A 39 4.98 1.18 11.60
CA THR A 39 4.70 1.50 10.21
C THR A 39 4.38 2.98 10.03
N ALA A 40 3.54 3.57 10.89
CA ALA A 40 3.23 5.00 10.83
C ALA A 40 4.46 5.88 10.96
N ALA A 41 5.35 5.58 11.90
CA ALA A 41 6.61 6.30 12.05
C ALA A 41 7.50 6.18 10.79
N LEU A 42 7.56 4.98 10.19
CA LEU A 42 8.28 4.77 8.93
C LEU A 42 7.65 5.58 7.78
N ILE A 43 6.34 5.50 7.58
CA ILE A 43 5.64 6.19 6.49
C ILE A 43 5.76 7.71 6.63
N ASP A 44 5.55 8.25 7.82
CA ASP A 44 5.66 9.68 8.10
C ASP A 44 7.09 10.21 7.91
N ARG A 45 8.11 9.34 8.02
CA ARG A 45 9.50 9.67 7.70
C ARG A 45 9.77 9.63 6.20
N VAL A 46 9.43 8.53 5.53
CA VAL A 46 9.93 8.24 4.17
C VAL A 46 9.18 8.97 3.06
N ILE A 47 7.87 9.21 3.22
CA ILE A 47 7.04 9.87 2.20
C ILE A 47 7.46 11.33 1.97
N PRO A 48 7.52 12.22 2.98
CA PRO A 48 7.94 13.61 2.76
C PRO A 48 9.42 13.72 2.39
N ALA A 49 10.26 12.77 2.84
CA ALA A 49 11.67 12.69 2.46
C ALA A 49 11.89 12.18 1.03
N LYS A 50 10.82 11.78 0.32
CA LYS A 50 10.87 11.20 -1.03
C LYS A 50 11.82 9.99 -1.10
N ASN A 51 11.90 9.19 -0.03
CA ASN A 51 12.87 8.10 0.09
C ASN A 51 12.17 6.76 0.36
N PHE A 52 11.44 6.26 -0.63
CA PHE A 52 10.63 5.07 -0.46
C PHE A 52 10.49 4.27 -1.75
N GLN A 53 10.11 3.01 -1.57
CA GLN A 53 9.75 2.11 -2.64
C GLN A 53 8.29 1.68 -2.48
N PHE A 54 7.50 1.86 -3.53
CA PHE A 54 6.19 1.22 -3.67
C PHE A 54 6.36 -0.11 -4.39
N VAL A 55 5.85 -1.19 -3.80
CA VAL A 55 5.86 -2.55 -4.37
C VAL A 55 4.40 -3.00 -4.57
N PRO A 56 3.88 -3.01 -5.81
CA PRO A 56 2.54 -3.46 -6.09
C PRO A 56 2.42 -4.98 -6.01
N TYR A 57 1.26 -5.46 -5.56
CA TYR A 57 0.89 -6.88 -5.58
C TYR A 57 -0.34 -7.15 -6.45
N GLU A 58 -1.11 -6.13 -6.81
CA GLU A 58 -2.19 -6.24 -7.79
C GLU A 58 -2.32 -4.94 -8.60
N TYR A 59 -2.88 -5.06 -9.80
CA TYR A 59 -3.36 -3.93 -10.59
C TYR A 59 -4.81 -4.12 -11.00
N ILE A 60 -5.49 -3.00 -11.23
CA ILE A 60 -6.90 -2.89 -11.58
C ILE A 60 -6.97 -2.12 -12.90
N GLN A 61 -7.52 -2.77 -13.91
CA GLN A 61 -7.82 -2.19 -15.21
C GLN A 61 -9.34 -2.11 -15.38
N THR A 62 -9.82 -1.01 -15.95
CA THR A 62 -11.26 -0.73 -16.10
C THR A 62 -12.03 -1.83 -16.82
N ASN A 63 -11.40 -2.51 -17.78
CA ASN A 63 -12.07 -3.46 -18.68
C ASN A 63 -11.81 -4.93 -18.35
N THR A 64 -10.71 -5.24 -17.67
CA THR A 64 -10.26 -6.62 -17.39
C THR A 64 -10.31 -6.98 -15.90
N GLY A 65 -10.61 -6.01 -15.03
CA GLY A 65 -10.74 -6.21 -13.58
C GLY A 65 -9.39 -6.21 -12.86
N THR A 66 -9.34 -6.94 -11.73
CA THR A 66 -8.16 -7.02 -10.86
C THR A 66 -7.28 -8.19 -11.26
N THR A 67 -5.98 -7.96 -11.43
CA THR A 67 -4.97 -8.99 -11.71
C THR A 67 -3.89 -8.97 -10.64
N GLN A 68 -3.50 -10.14 -10.14
CA GLN A 68 -2.39 -10.30 -9.21
C GLN A 68 -1.05 -10.21 -9.93
N ILE A 69 -0.08 -9.55 -9.31
CA ILE A 69 1.27 -9.38 -9.82
C ILE A 69 2.16 -10.44 -9.19
N ASN A 70 2.66 -11.36 -10.00
CA ASN A 70 3.52 -12.47 -9.55
C ASN A 70 5.02 -12.18 -9.74
N ARG A 71 5.38 -11.06 -10.34
CA ARG A 71 6.77 -10.64 -10.59
C ARG A 71 7.15 -9.45 -9.72
N TYR A 72 8.46 -9.26 -9.51
CA TYR A 72 8.92 -8.12 -8.74
C TYR A 72 8.78 -6.82 -9.56
N GLU A 73 7.86 -5.98 -9.12
CA GLU A 73 7.58 -4.66 -9.69
C GLU A 73 7.74 -3.59 -8.65
N TYR A 74 8.01 -2.36 -9.08
CA TYR A 74 8.17 -1.25 -8.15
C TYR A 74 8.09 0.14 -8.79
N THR A 75 7.86 1.11 -7.92
CA THR A 75 8.22 2.51 -8.12
C THR A 75 9.14 2.92 -6.97
N LYS A 76 10.40 3.25 -7.27
CA LYS A 76 11.35 3.78 -6.28
C LYS A 76 11.45 5.29 -6.45
N LEU A 77 11.43 5.99 -5.32
CA LEU A 77 11.59 7.42 -5.24
C LEU A 77 12.75 7.74 -4.31
N ARG A 78 13.62 8.63 -4.79
CA ARG A 78 14.66 9.33 -4.02
C ARG A 78 14.49 10.83 -4.28
N PRO A 79 15.05 11.72 -3.43
CA PRO A 79 14.93 13.18 -3.62
C PRO A 79 15.18 13.68 -5.04
N ASN A 80 16.13 13.07 -5.76
CA ASN A 80 16.54 13.47 -7.12
C ASN A 80 16.56 12.30 -8.11
N SER A 81 15.83 11.21 -7.86
CA SER A 81 15.69 10.14 -8.85
C SER A 81 14.38 9.39 -8.69
N MET A 82 13.81 8.96 -9.81
CA MET A 82 12.65 8.09 -9.87
C MET A 82 12.92 6.93 -10.82
N GLU A 83 12.66 5.72 -10.35
CA GLU A 83 12.79 4.48 -11.14
C GLU A 83 11.45 3.74 -11.08
N VAL A 84 10.89 3.41 -12.25
CA VAL A 84 9.62 2.69 -12.36
C VAL A 84 9.81 1.46 -13.23
N TYR A 85 9.43 0.32 -12.66
CA TYR A 85 9.37 -0.96 -13.34
C TYR A 85 8.08 -1.67 -12.96
N MET A 86 7.03 -1.54 -13.79
CA MET A 86 5.71 -2.13 -13.53
C MET A 86 5.04 -2.61 -14.83
N THR A 87 4.20 -3.65 -14.75
CA THR A 87 3.37 -4.08 -15.89
C THR A 87 2.44 -2.95 -16.30
N ASN A 88 2.26 -2.71 -17.61
CA ASN A 88 1.31 -1.72 -18.13
C ASN A 88 1.60 -0.28 -17.67
N CYS A 89 2.86 0.00 -17.31
CA CYS A 89 3.39 1.34 -17.12
C CYS A 89 4.68 1.44 -17.93
N PRO A 90 4.86 2.48 -18.77
CA PRO A 90 6.15 2.76 -19.37
C PRO A 90 7.26 2.85 -18.31
N GLY A 91 8.43 2.32 -18.66
CA GLY A 91 9.63 2.45 -17.84
C GLY A 91 9.98 3.92 -17.60
N VAL A 92 10.46 4.20 -16.39
CA VAL A 92 10.98 5.51 -16.02
C VAL A 92 12.34 5.27 -15.36
N GLN A 93 13.38 5.88 -15.90
CA GLN A 93 14.67 5.99 -15.21
C GLN A 93 15.19 7.41 -15.36
N THR A 94 14.94 8.25 -14.35
CA THR A 94 15.21 9.69 -14.45
C THR A 94 15.75 10.28 -13.16
N ASN A 95 16.55 11.34 -13.31
CA ASN A 95 16.94 12.23 -12.22
C ASN A 95 16.01 13.46 -12.09
N ARG A 96 14.98 13.56 -12.94
CA ARG A 96 14.06 14.69 -13.02
C ARG A 96 12.62 14.19 -13.00
N TYR A 97 11.93 14.48 -11.91
CA TYR A 97 10.48 14.35 -11.78
C TYR A 97 9.95 15.57 -11.04
N GLU A 98 8.69 15.89 -11.25
CA GLU A 98 8.02 17.02 -10.61
C GLU A 98 7.17 16.51 -9.44
N TRP A 99 7.49 16.98 -8.24
CA TRP A 99 6.76 16.65 -7.02
C TRP A 99 5.68 17.71 -6.78
N LEU A 100 4.47 17.44 -7.25
CA LEU A 100 3.39 18.42 -7.29
C LEU A 100 2.76 18.70 -5.93
N SER A 101 2.52 17.65 -5.15
CA SER A 101 1.89 17.79 -3.83
C SER A 101 2.25 16.60 -2.94
N CYS A 102 2.35 16.87 -1.65
CA CYS A 102 2.47 15.85 -0.61
C CYS A 102 1.70 16.36 0.62
N GLU A 103 0.53 15.79 0.85
CA GLU A 103 -0.40 16.25 1.88
C GLU A 103 -0.82 15.06 2.75
N LYS A 104 -0.77 15.25 4.08
CA LYS A 104 -1.35 14.29 5.01
C LYS A 104 -2.82 14.63 5.25
N LYS A 105 -3.72 13.73 4.85
CA LYS A 105 -5.18 13.83 5.04
C LYS A 105 -5.65 12.72 5.96
N LYS A 106 -5.87 13.06 7.23
CA LYS A 106 -6.24 12.12 8.30
C LYS A 106 -5.23 10.97 8.39
N ASP A 107 -5.64 9.76 8.00
CA ASP A 107 -4.83 8.54 8.06
C ASP A 107 -4.12 8.23 6.72
N ASN A 108 -4.14 9.15 5.75
CA ASN A 108 -3.54 8.92 4.44
C ASN A 108 -2.58 10.03 4.03
N TRP A 109 -1.45 9.67 3.43
CA TRP A 109 -0.66 10.59 2.61
C TRP A 109 -1.17 10.57 1.18
N VAL A 110 -1.41 11.75 0.61
CA VAL A 110 -1.76 11.95 -0.79
C VAL A 110 -0.58 12.61 -1.48
N VAL A 111 0.03 11.89 -2.43
CA VAL A 111 1.22 12.35 -3.15
C VAL A 111 0.90 12.38 -4.64
N LYS A 112 1.27 13.48 -5.31
CA LYS A 112 1.12 13.63 -6.76
C LYS A 112 2.47 13.92 -7.39
N ILE A 113 2.81 13.18 -8.42
CA ILE A 113 4.08 13.27 -9.14
C ILE A 113 3.80 13.32 -10.63
N LYS A 114 4.57 14.12 -11.36
CA LYS A 114 4.64 14.06 -12.81
C LYS A 114 6.04 13.69 -13.26
N VAL A 115 6.13 12.91 -14.33
CA VAL A 115 7.41 12.47 -14.89
C VAL A 115 7.27 12.17 -16.38
N VAL A 116 8.36 12.32 -17.11
CA VAL A 116 8.45 11.86 -18.50
C VAL A 116 9.07 10.47 -18.49
N ALA A 117 8.38 9.50 -19.07
CA ALA A 117 8.87 8.13 -19.22
C ALA A 117 9.95 8.01 -20.29
N ASP A 118 10.66 6.88 -20.30
CA ASP A 118 11.77 6.61 -21.21
C ASP A 118 11.32 6.63 -22.69
N ASN A 119 10.05 6.33 -22.94
CA ASN A 119 9.44 6.39 -24.27
C ASN A 119 8.83 7.78 -24.63
N GLY A 120 9.08 8.81 -23.81
CA GLY A 120 8.60 10.17 -24.00
C GLY A 120 7.16 10.43 -23.56
N ASN A 121 6.47 9.47 -22.94
CA ASN A 121 5.11 9.68 -22.42
C ASN A 121 5.13 10.52 -21.14
N ASN A 122 4.18 11.44 -21.01
CA ASN A 122 3.97 12.20 -19.77
C ASN A 122 3.09 11.38 -18.84
N LEU A 123 3.65 10.96 -17.72
CA LEU A 123 2.98 10.19 -16.70
C LEU A 123 2.65 11.05 -15.49
N SER A 124 1.49 10.80 -14.88
CA SER A 124 1.08 11.32 -13.58
C SER A 124 0.86 10.16 -12.63
N PHE A 125 1.50 10.21 -11.46
CA PHE A 125 1.39 9.22 -10.40
C PHE A 125 0.65 9.86 -9.23
N ASP A 126 -0.53 9.32 -8.92
CA ASP A 126 -1.35 9.75 -7.79
C ASP A 126 -1.36 8.64 -6.74
N PHE A 127 -0.61 8.83 -5.65
CA PHE A 127 -0.57 7.92 -4.52
C PHE A 127 -1.59 8.32 -3.44
N ALA A 128 -2.22 7.31 -2.86
CA ALA A 128 -2.91 7.39 -1.57
C ALA A 128 -2.32 6.29 -0.66
N VAL A 129 -1.55 6.68 0.34
CA VAL A 129 -0.83 5.77 1.25
C VAL A 129 -1.46 5.82 2.62
N ASN A 130 -1.96 4.71 3.12
CA ASN A 130 -2.43 4.63 4.51
C ASN A 130 -1.24 4.67 5.46
N SER A 131 -1.19 5.68 6.33
CA SER A 131 -0.06 5.90 7.23
C SER A 131 0.09 4.77 8.25
N LYS A 132 -1.01 4.15 8.71
CA LYS A 132 -0.97 3.10 9.73
C LYS A 132 -0.54 1.75 9.18
N THR A 133 -0.99 1.40 7.97
CA THR A 133 -0.75 0.07 7.40
C THR A 133 0.36 0.03 6.37
N GLY A 134 0.76 1.17 5.80
CA GLY A 134 1.72 1.24 4.69
C GLY A 134 1.15 0.74 3.36
N ILE A 135 -0.12 0.33 3.33
CA ILE A 135 -0.82 -0.05 2.11
C ILE A 135 -1.06 1.22 1.29
N ALA A 136 -0.71 1.16 0.01
CA ALA A 136 -0.85 2.26 -0.91
C ALA A 136 -1.67 1.86 -2.13
N THR A 137 -2.48 2.80 -2.60
CA THR A 137 -3.07 2.78 -3.93
C THR A 137 -2.31 3.78 -4.79
N LEU A 138 -1.86 3.34 -5.97
CA LEU A 138 -1.20 4.19 -6.95
C LEU A 138 -2.05 4.21 -8.22
N ARG A 139 -2.55 5.37 -8.61
CA ARG A 139 -3.12 5.56 -9.94
C ARG A 139 -2.07 6.18 -10.85
N VAL A 140 -1.77 5.50 -11.95
CA VAL A 140 -0.92 6.03 -13.02
C VAL A 140 -1.81 6.48 -14.18
N ARG A 141 -1.57 7.69 -14.66
CA ARG A 141 -2.23 8.26 -15.84
C ARG A 141 -1.17 8.66 -16.85
N SER A 142 -1.45 8.46 -18.13
CA SER A 142 -0.56 8.79 -19.23
C SER A 142 -1.29 9.67 -20.24
N ASN A 143 -0.57 10.56 -20.92
CA ASN A 143 -1.11 11.30 -22.06
C ASN A 143 -1.35 10.42 -23.30
N LYS A 144 -0.73 9.24 -23.35
CA LYS A 144 -0.96 8.20 -24.38
C LYS A 144 -1.48 6.90 -23.76
N SER A 145 -1.96 5.97 -24.58
CA SER A 145 -2.36 4.64 -24.09
C SER A 145 -1.22 3.96 -23.32
N LEU A 146 -1.59 3.28 -22.23
CA LEU A 146 -0.71 2.40 -21.47
C LEU A 146 -0.70 0.97 -22.04
N ASP A 147 -1.70 0.65 -22.86
CA ASP A 147 -1.70 -0.55 -23.68
C ASP A 147 -0.88 -0.29 -24.95
N GLN A 148 0.33 -0.83 -24.99
CA GLN A 148 1.24 -0.66 -26.11
C GLN A 148 0.71 -1.29 -27.41
N ASN A 149 -0.21 -2.24 -27.30
CA ASN A 149 -0.81 -2.92 -28.45
C ASN A 149 -2.12 -2.25 -28.91
N ASN A 150 -2.64 -1.29 -28.14
CA ASN A 150 -3.85 -0.56 -28.46
C ASN A 150 -3.67 0.95 -28.18
N PRO A 151 -3.22 1.74 -29.18
CA PRO A 151 -2.98 3.18 -29.02
C PRO A 151 -4.21 4.02 -28.61
N GLY A 152 -5.43 3.51 -28.84
CA GLY A 152 -6.69 4.10 -28.35
C GLY A 152 -7.20 3.51 -27.03
N GLY A 153 -6.41 2.63 -26.41
CA GLY A 153 -6.74 1.90 -25.19
C GLY A 153 -6.65 2.72 -23.91
N ALA A 154 -6.70 2.03 -22.77
CA ALA A 154 -6.71 2.67 -21.47
C ALA A 154 -5.43 3.49 -21.23
N ASN A 155 -5.60 4.77 -20.90
CA ASN A 155 -4.52 5.68 -20.55
C ASN A 155 -4.33 5.81 -19.03
N SER A 156 -5.00 4.94 -18.25
CA SER A 156 -4.84 4.90 -16.79
C SER A 156 -4.94 3.49 -16.26
N ILE A 157 -4.21 3.24 -15.18
CA ILE A 157 -4.20 1.97 -14.44
C ILE A 157 -4.05 2.27 -12.95
N THR A 158 -4.62 1.41 -12.11
CA THR A 158 -4.49 1.53 -10.66
C THR A 158 -3.76 0.32 -10.10
N TYR A 159 -2.79 0.53 -9.24
CA TYR A 159 -2.07 -0.51 -8.51
C TYR A 159 -2.42 -0.44 -7.03
N LYS A 160 -2.40 -1.59 -6.36
CA LYS A 160 -2.32 -1.65 -4.90
C LYS A 160 -1.04 -2.37 -4.49
N GLY A 161 -0.43 -1.86 -3.43
CA GLY A 161 0.88 -2.28 -2.99
C GLY A 161 1.19 -1.84 -1.58
N ASN A 162 2.45 -2.07 -1.19
CA ASN A 162 2.98 -1.62 0.08
C ASN A 162 4.12 -0.63 -0.14
N ILE A 163 4.21 0.34 0.75
CA ILE A 163 5.38 1.22 0.86
C ILE A 163 6.44 0.54 1.73
N ARG A 164 7.69 0.64 1.28
CA ARG A 164 8.89 0.21 1.99
C ARG A 164 9.87 1.36 2.03
N GLU A 165 10.71 1.38 3.06
CA GLU A 165 11.88 2.24 3.06
C GLU A 165 12.87 1.82 1.97
N TYR A 166 13.56 2.80 1.40
CA TYR A 166 14.55 2.61 0.36
C TYR A 166 15.87 3.30 0.69
#